data_AF-A0A060XG75-F1
#
_entry.id   AF-A0A060XG75-F1
#
_cell.length_a   1.000
_cell.length_b   1.000
_cell.length_c   1.000
_cell.angle_alpha   90.00
_cell.angle_beta   90.00
_cell.angle_gamma   90.00
#
_symmetry.space_group_name_H-M   'P 1'
#
loop_
_entity.id
_entity.type
_entity.pdbx_description
1 polymer ?
#
loop_
_entity_poly.entity_id
_entity_poly.type
_entity_poly.pdbx_seq_one_letter_code
_entity_poly.pdbx_strand_id
1 'polypeptide(L)'
;MFISLQLVAVLREVKYLTIQGQQDVPPSAAEVFSQSETFRKYVGNLDLIVSWYNQILATVLPVEFPLLEEELKGIDEKLALAESTLSWHGEGVWEYIQQMRDNLHDFESRINQAKTNVEAMHIIMEEWSVSPMFERKDNKDSLLDLDGRQAALNKKYAAIKESGEKLHQLTQENKKLFGADESTYSWMNYVDYIDDKVLDGFYKVVNVSLKFLASNMLAKSSINPLFEVRFELEDGDTSFYPSLVYGISDGFYDLVESLIHDVYQVAELVPRISMTNKTCYDVELDEMSELSDMRENVLNQVVGAMKEAQEYRDVLYKYAYLWQDDRDDFMEQFLLYGKVLSPEEIEAHGEDSVPKNPPTLKDFKEEVQKEVPGCIPNDTLFL
;
A
#
# COMPACT_ATOMS: atom_id res chain seq x y z
N MET A 1 12.00 12.72 44.24
CA MET A 1 12.69 13.33 45.41
C MET A 1 12.14 12.63 46.65
N PHE A 2 12.77 11.52 47.06
CA PHE A 2 12.18 10.68 48.11
C PHE A 2 12.33 11.33 49.48
N ILE A 3 11.24 11.43 50.23
CA ILE A 3 11.30 11.63 51.68
C ILE A 3 12.33 10.65 52.23
N SER A 4 13.30 11.15 53.00
CA SER A 4 14.32 10.31 53.63
C SER A 4 13.69 9.05 54.26
N LEU A 5 14.23 7.87 53.95
CA LEU A 5 13.79 6.59 54.55
C LEU A 5 13.76 6.67 56.08
N GLN A 6 14.64 7.48 56.67
CA GLN A 6 14.69 7.75 58.10
C GLN A 6 13.46 8.53 58.57
N LEU A 7 12.98 9.51 57.81
CA LEU A 7 11.77 10.27 58.16
C LEU A 7 10.52 9.38 58.07
N VAL A 8 10.43 8.52 57.04
CA VAL A 8 9.35 7.54 56.93
C VAL A 8 9.37 6.55 58.11
N ALA A 9 10.55 6.09 58.52
CA ALA A 9 10.71 5.21 59.68
C ALA A 9 10.28 5.89 60.99
N VAL A 10 10.71 7.14 61.23
CA VAL A 10 10.34 7.93 62.41
C VAL A 10 8.83 8.19 62.44
N LEU A 11 8.21 8.57 61.31
CA LEU A 11 6.77 8.76 61.23
C LEU A 11 5.98 7.46 61.52
N ARG A 12 6.52 6.32 61.09
CA ARG A 12 5.93 5.00 61.35
C ARG A 12 6.06 4.61 62.83
N GLU A 13 7.20 4.91 63.45
CA GLU A 13 7.46 4.65 64.87
C GLU A 13 6.55 5.51 65.76
N VAL A 14 6.44 6.83 65.49
CA VAL A 14 5.51 7.72 66.20
C VAL A 14 4.06 7.26 66.06
N LYS A 15 3.64 6.77 64.89
CA LYS A 15 2.32 6.17 64.68
C LYS A 15 2.07 4.99 65.62
N TYR A 16 3.02 4.07 65.73
CA TYR A 16 2.88 2.89 66.59
C TYR A 16 2.89 3.26 68.08
N LEU A 17 3.77 4.18 68.50
CA LEU A 17 3.84 4.67 69.88
C LEU A 17 2.52 5.36 70.30
N THR A 18 1.90 6.09 69.37
CA THR A 18 0.59 6.74 69.58
C THR A 18 -0.53 5.72 69.71
N ILE A 19 -0.56 4.67 68.88
CA ILE A 19 -1.55 3.58 68.95
C ILE A 19 -1.39 2.77 70.26
N GLN A 20 -0.16 2.60 70.74
CA GLN A 20 0.15 1.90 71.98
C GLN A 20 -0.10 2.73 73.25
N GLY A 21 -0.48 4.01 73.11
CA GLY A 21 -0.83 4.88 74.25
C GLY A 21 0.36 5.36 75.07
N GLN A 22 1.59 5.31 74.52
CA GLN A 22 2.77 5.86 75.21
C GLN A 22 2.79 7.40 75.13
N GLN A 23 3.02 8.07 76.26
CA GLN A 23 3.02 9.53 76.39
C GLN A 23 4.39 10.20 76.13
N ASP A 24 5.48 9.42 76.05
CA ASP A 24 6.86 9.95 75.94
C ASP A 24 7.31 10.20 74.49
N VAL A 25 6.43 10.67 73.61
CA VAL A 25 6.81 11.06 72.25
C VAL A 25 7.45 12.45 72.30
N PRO A 26 8.67 12.66 71.76
CA PRO A 26 9.28 13.98 71.69
C PRO A 26 8.36 14.99 70.98
N PRO A 27 8.18 16.21 71.51
CA PRO A 27 7.25 17.20 70.95
C PRO A 27 7.50 17.50 69.46
N SER A 28 8.77 17.55 69.04
CA SER A 28 9.17 17.74 67.64
C SER A 28 8.74 16.58 66.72
N ALA A 29 8.74 15.35 67.22
CA ALA A 29 8.30 14.17 66.47
C ALA A 29 6.77 14.11 66.36
N ALA A 30 6.05 14.54 67.40
CA ALA A 30 4.59 14.66 67.37
C ALA A 30 4.11 15.74 66.39
N GLU A 31 4.80 16.88 66.32
CA GLU A 31 4.49 17.97 65.38
C GLU A 31 4.66 17.53 63.93
N VAL A 32 5.79 16.89 63.60
CA VAL A 32 6.04 16.35 62.24
C VAL A 32 5.04 15.24 61.88
N PHE A 33 4.66 14.39 62.85
CA PHE A 33 3.64 13.37 62.64
C PHE A 33 2.27 13.97 62.34
N SER A 34 1.89 15.08 62.98
CA SER A 34 0.62 15.76 62.73
C SER A 34 0.50 16.30 61.29
N GLN A 35 1.62 16.62 60.65
CA GLN A 35 1.68 17.12 59.27
C GLN A 35 1.98 16.01 58.24
N SER A 36 2.12 14.76 58.68
CA SER A 36 2.55 13.64 57.82
C SER A 36 1.60 13.37 56.65
N GLU A 37 0.29 13.50 56.85
CA GLU A 37 -0.73 13.35 55.79
C GLU A 37 -0.55 14.43 54.70
N THR A 38 -0.26 15.67 55.12
CA THR A 38 0.02 16.81 54.24
C THR A 38 1.28 16.61 53.43
N PHE A 39 2.39 16.20 54.06
CA PHE A 39 3.63 15.91 53.35
C PHE A 39 3.48 14.71 52.39
N ARG A 40 2.72 13.69 52.78
CA ARG A 40 2.40 12.57 51.89
C ARG A 40 1.65 13.03 50.65
N LYS A 41 0.69 13.96 50.81
CA LYS A 41 -0.03 14.58 49.69
C LYS A 41 0.94 15.36 48.80
N TYR A 42 1.82 16.18 49.36
CA TYR A 42 2.77 16.98 48.58
C TYR A 42 3.70 16.08 47.75
N VAL A 43 4.29 15.07 48.40
CA VAL A 43 5.23 14.14 47.75
C VAL A 43 4.55 13.34 46.66
N GLY A 44 3.31 12.86 46.88
CA GLY A 44 2.57 12.19 45.83
C GLY A 44 2.34 13.04 44.58
N ASN A 45 2.11 14.35 44.72
CA ASN A 45 1.96 15.25 43.57
C ASN A 45 3.31 15.59 42.93
N LEU A 46 4.38 15.74 43.71
CA LEU A 46 5.74 15.94 43.20
C LEU A 46 6.25 14.71 42.44
N ASP A 47 5.93 13.50 42.90
CA ASP A 47 6.31 12.27 42.20
C ASP A 47 5.58 12.15 40.85
N LEU A 48 4.32 12.58 40.76
CA LEU A 48 3.61 12.69 39.48
C LEU A 48 4.29 13.68 38.54
N ILE A 49 4.65 14.87 39.04
CA ILE A 49 5.36 15.89 38.27
C ILE A 49 6.66 15.31 37.70
N VAL A 50 7.48 14.68 38.54
CA VAL A 50 8.74 14.07 38.11
C VAL A 50 8.50 12.96 37.08
N SER A 51 7.47 12.13 37.28
CA SER A 51 7.13 11.05 36.34
C SER A 51 6.77 11.60 34.96
N TRP A 52 5.86 12.57 34.87
CA TRP A 52 5.41 13.15 33.61
C TRP A 52 6.53 13.88 32.88
N TYR A 53 7.32 14.68 33.60
CA TYR A 53 8.45 15.39 33.02
C TYR A 53 9.46 14.43 32.40
N ASN A 54 9.84 13.37 33.13
CA ASN A 54 10.77 12.36 32.63
C ASN A 54 10.19 11.56 31.45
N GLN A 55 8.88 11.28 31.45
CA GLN A 55 8.21 10.60 30.34
C GLN A 55 8.23 11.44 29.07
N ILE A 56 7.98 12.75 29.16
CA ILE A 56 8.08 13.67 28.02
C ILE A 56 9.51 13.63 27.46
N LEU A 57 10.52 13.86 28.30
CA LEU A 57 11.92 13.85 27.85
C LEU A 57 12.38 12.53 27.26
N ALA A 58 11.82 11.40 27.73
CA ALA A 58 12.15 10.08 27.20
C ALA A 58 11.49 9.74 25.86
N THR A 59 10.38 10.41 25.50
CA THR A 59 9.54 10.04 24.35
C THR A 59 9.48 11.09 23.24
N VAL A 60 9.94 12.31 23.50
CA VAL A 60 9.98 13.40 22.51
C VAL A 60 10.95 13.08 21.38
N LEU A 61 10.47 13.26 20.14
CA LEU A 61 11.23 13.07 18.92
C LEU A 61 12.05 14.34 18.59
N PRO A 62 13.15 14.22 17.82
CA PRO A 62 13.93 15.39 17.39
C PRO A 62 13.13 16.44 16.61
N VAL A 63 12.09 16.01 15.88
CA VAL A 63 11.19 16.91 15.13
C VAL A 63 10.13 17.57 16.01
N GLU A 64 9.82 16.98 17.17
CA GLU A 64 8.85 17.53 18.13
C GLU A 64 9.53 18.48 19.12
N PHE A 65 10.78 18.22 19.51
CA PHE A 65 11.48 18.99 20.55
C PHE A 65 11.49 20.51 20.30
N PRO A 66 11.78 21.02 19.07
CA PRO A 66 11.77 22.46 18.81
C PRO A 66 10.39 23.12 18.98
N LEU A 67 9.29 22.35 18.91
CA LEU A 67 7.94 22.85 19.17
C LEU A 67 7.65 22.99 20.66
N LEU A 68 8.41 22.27 21.49
CA LEU A 68 8.21 22.18 22.93
C LEU A 68 9.22 23.01 23.73
N GLU A 69 10.33 23.41 23.11
CA GLU A 69 11.51 24.00 23.77
C GLU A 69 11.17 25.23 24.64
N GLU A 70 10.36 26.17 24.14
CA GLU A 70 10.01 27.39 24.88
C GLU A 70 9.16 27.07 26.13
N GLU A 71 8.15 26.21 25.97
CA GLU A 71 7.27 25.82 27.06
C GLU A 71 8.02 24.99 28.12
N LEU A 72 8.88 24.07 27.66
CA LEU A 72 9.70 23.21 28.51
C LEU A 72 10.72 24.03 29.31
N LYS A 73 11.34 25.05 28.70
CA LYS A 73 12.19 26.01 29.41
C LYS A 73 11.42 26.79 30.48
N GLY A 74 10.18 27.22 30.18
CA GLY A 74 9.33 27.88 31.17
C GLY A 74 8.96 26.97 32.36
N ILE A 75 8.83 25.67 32.12
CA ILE A 75 8.65 24.65 33.18
C ILE A 75 9.94 24.50 34.00
N ASP A 76 11.10 24.43 33.35
CA ASP A 76 12.41 24.30 34.02
C ASP A 76 12.71 25.50 34.92
N GLU A 77 12.41 26.72 34.46
CA GLU A 77 12.57 27.95 35.25
C GLU A 77 11.68 27.93 36.50
N LYS A 78 10.43 27.44 36.37
CA LYS A 78 9.52 27.25 37.51
C LYS A 78 10.09 26.20 38.48
N LEU A 79 10.53 25.04 37.99
CA LEU A 79 11.14 24.00 38.85
C LEU A 79 12.38 24.53 39.59
N ALA A 80 13.28 25.25 38.92
CA ALA A 80 14.47 25.83 39.53
C ALA A 80 14.14 26.88 40.61
N LEU A 81 13.10 27.70 40.38
CA LEU A 81 12.60 28.62 41.40
C LEU A 81 12.06 27.84 42.60
N ALA A 82 11.35 26.74 42.36
CA ALA A 82 10.79 25.91 43.42
C ALA A 82 11.88 25.31 44.32
N GLU A 83 12.96 24.80 43.72
CA GLU A 83 14.10 24.22 44.45
C GLU A 83 14.84 25.23 45.34
N SER A 84 14.89 26.50 44.92
CA SER A 84 15.66 27.54 45.63
C SER A 84 14.87 28.32 46.67
N THR A 85 13.54 28.39 46.54
CA THR A 85 12.71 29.30 47.35
C THR A 85 11.65 28.61 48.20
N LEU A 86 11.14 27.43 47.82
CA LEU A 86 10.09 26.76 48.59
C LEU A 86 10.66 26.00 49.79
N SER A 87 9.99 26.17 50.93
CA SER A 87 10.20 25.36 52.14
C SER A 87 8.91 24.62 52.48
N TRP A 88 9.00 23.41 53.05
CA TRP A 88 7.84 22.56 53.36
C TRP A 88 6.78 23.21 54.28
N HIS A 89 7.18 24.23 55.05
CA HIS A 89 6.33 24.99 55.96
C HIS A 89 5.99 26.40 55.45
N GLY A 90 6.39 26.73 54.22
CA GLY A 90 6.10 28.01 53.59
C GLY A 90 4.61 28.19 53.32
N GLU A 91 4.13 29.43 53.45
CA GLU A 91 2.78 29.79 53.01
C GLU A 91 2.70 29.69 51.48
N GLY A 92 1.62 29.11 50.93
CA GLY A 92 1.44 28.98 49.48
C GLY A 92 2.10 27.76 48.80
N VAL A 93 2.77 26.88 49.56
CA VAL A 93 3.49 25.71 49.02
C VAL A 93 2.55 24.75 48.31
N TRP A 94 1.38 24.50 48.90
CA TRP A 94 0.41 23.58 48.33
C TRP A 94 -0.14 24.11 47.01
N GLU A 95 -0.50 25.39 46.98
CA GLU A 95 -1.01 26.10 45.80
C GLU A 95 0.01 26.05 44.67
N TYR A 96 1.30 26.24 44.99
CA TYR A 96 2.38 26.13 44.02
C TYR A 96 2.51 24.69 43.46
N ILE A 97 2.52 23.67 44.33
CA ILE A 97 2.60 22.26 43.90
C ILE A 97 1.40 21.90 43.02
N GLN A 98 0.19 22.37 43.37
CA GLN A 98 -1.01 22.15 42.57
C GLN A 98 -0.90 22.81 41.20
N GLN A 99 -0.53 24.08 41.14
CA GLN A 99 -0.36 24.80 39.87
C GLN A 99 0.69 24.12 38.99
N MET A 100 1.81 23.69 39.58
CA MET A 100 2.87 23.03 38.80
C MET A 100 2.42 21.67 38.27
N ARG A 101 1.73 20.89 39.09
CA ARG A 101 1.13 19.62 38.68
C ARG A 101 0.15 19.82 37.53
N ASP A 102 -0.77 20.77 37.66
CA ASP A 102 -1.82 20.99 36.68
C ASP A 102 -1.23 21.49 35.35
N ASN A 103 -0.25 22.40 35.40
CA ASN A 103 0.48 22.86 34.21
C ASN A 103 1.20 21.71 33.51
N LEU A 104 1.92 20.87 34.25
CA LEU A 104 2.69 19.79 33.65
C LEU A 104 1.80 18.65 33.15
N HIS A 105 0.68 18.38 33.83
CA HIS A 105 -0.32 17.43 33.35
C HIS A 105 -0.96 17.90 32.04
N ASP A 106 -1.31 19.18 31.92
CA ASP A 106 -1.83 19.73 30.66
C ASP A 106 -0.80 19.58 29.52
N PHE A 107 0.45 19.95 29.79
CA PHE A 107 1.55 19.81 28.83
C PHE A 107 1.76 18.36 28.38
N GLU A 108 1.83 17.43 29.34
CA GLU A 108 2.00 15.99 29.06
C GLU A 108 0.81 15.42 28.28
N SER A 109 -0.42 15.78 28.67
CA SER A 109 -1.63 15.32 28.01
C SER A 109 -1.71 15.79 26.56
N ARG A 110 -1.31 17.04 26.26
CA ARG A 110 -1.28 17.56 24.88
C ARG A 110 -0.27 16.83 24.02
N ILE A 111 0.93 16.58 24.54
CA ILE A 111 1.98 15.85 23.83
C ILE A 111 1.54 14.41 23.55
N ASN A 112 0.98 13.71 24.54
CA ASN A 112 0.47 12.35 24.35
C ASN A 112 -0.67 12.28 23.36
N GLN A 113 -1.58 13.27 23.36
CA GLN A 113 -2.65 13.34 22.36
C GLN A 113 -2.06 13.54 20.95
N ALA A 114 -1.08 14.43 20.80
CA ALA A 114 -0.43 14.66 19.50
C ALA A 114 0.26 13.38 18.98
N LYS A 115 0.92 12.63 19.86
CA LYS A 115 1.50 11.31 19.54
C LYS A 115 0.45 10.29 19.15
N THR A 116 -0.67 10.24 19.88
CA THR A 116 -1.82 9.36 19.57
C THR A 116 -2.40 9.69 18.19
N ASN A 117 -2.46 10.97 17.83
CA ASN A 117 -2.90 11.40 16.51
C ASN A 117 -1.95 10.91 15.41
N VAL A 118 -0.62 10.97 15.60
CA VAL A 118 0.36 10.41 14.65
C VAL A 118 0.22 8.89 14.53
N GLU A 119 -0.01 8.17 15.62
CA GLU A 119 -0.27 6.73 15.57
C GLU A 119 -1.56 6.41 14.80
N ALA A 120 -2.62 7.20 15.01
CA ALA A 120 -3.85 7.07 14.24
C ALA A 120 -3.63 7.32 12.74
N MET A 121 -2.82 8.32 12.38
CA MET A 121 -2.42 8.55 10.98
C MET A 121 -1.71 7.31 10.41
N HIS A 122 -0.75 6.74 11.16
CA HIS A 122 -0.03 5.55 10.74
C HIS A 122 -0.97 4.37 10.46
N ILE A 123 -1.91 4.10 11.36
CA ILE A 123 -2.92 3.03 11.19
C ILE A 123 -3.75 3.26 9.93
N ILE A 124 -4.20 4.50 9.68
CA ILE A 124 -4.95 4.87 8.47
C ILE A 124 -4.14 4.54 7.19
N MET A 125 -2.84 4.85 7.19
CA MET A 125 -1.98 4.61 6.03
C MET A 125 -1.68 3.12 5.83
N GLU A 126 -1.53 2.35 6.90
CA GLU A 126 -1.39 0.89 6.81
C GLU A 126 -2.63 0.24 6.20
N GLU A 127 -3.83 0.70 6.57
CA GLU A 127 -5.10 0.20 6.03
C GLU A 127 -5.20 0.32 4.50
N TRP A 128 -4.59 1.36 3.90
CA TRP A 128 -4.58 1.52 2.44
C TRP A 128 -3.89 0.38 1.70
N SER A 129 -2.89 -0.25 2.34
CA SER A 129 -2.03 -1.27 1.74
C SER A 129 -2.42 -2.71 2.09
N VAL A 130 -3.47 -2.91 2.89
CA VAL A 130 -3.95 -4.24 3.33
C VAL A 130 -4.32 -5.15 2.16
N SER A 131 -4.85 -4.58 1.07
CA SER A 131 -5.11 -5.32 -0.16
C SER A 131 -4.60 -4.55 -1.39
N PRO A 132 -4.21 -5.24 -2.47
CA PRO A 132 -3.85 -4.59 -3.74
C PRO A 132 -5.03 -3.84 -4.36
N MET A 133 -4.78 -2.93 -5.30
CA MET A 133 -5.84 -2.15 -5.97
C MET A 133 -6.79 -3.01 -6.83
N PHE A 134 -6.36 -4.20 -7.23
CA PHE A 134 -7.14 -5.12 -8.06
C PHE A 134 -7.27 -6.49 -7.41
N GLU A 135 -8.37 -7.16 -7.71
CA GLU A 135 -8.72 -8.45 -7.16
C GLU A 135 -9.16 -9.41 -8.28
N ARG A 136 -9.06 -10.72 -8.02
CA ARG A 136 -9.63 -11.74 -8.91
C ARG A 136 -11.15 -11.80 -8.69
N LYS A 137 -11.92 -12.09 -9.73
CA LYS A 137 -13.39 -11.94 -9.75
C LYS A 137 -14.15 -12.70 -8.66
N ASP A 138 -13.78 -13.96 -8.41
CA ASP A 138 -14.50 -14.82 -7.44
C ASP A 138 -13.56 -15.52 -6.44
N ASN A 139 -12.50 -16.15 -6.94
CA ASN A 139 -11.57 -16.91 -6.13
C ASN A 139 -10.12 -16.74 -6.61
N LYS A 140 -9.18 -17.39 -5.93
CA LYS A 140 -7.73 -17.30 -6.22
C LYS A 140 -7.34 -17.88 -7.58
N ASP A 141 -8.23 -18.62 -8.22
CA ASP A 141 -8.01 -19.32 -9.48
C ASP A 141 -8.68 -18.58 -10.67
N SER A 142 -9.58 -17.63 -10.41
CA SER A 142 -10.26 -16.80 -11.41
C SER A 142 -9.37 -15.73 -12.02
N LEU A 143 -9.69 -15.27 -13.24
CA LEU A 143 -9.03 -14.11 -13.86
C LEU A 143 -9.17 -12.82 -13.04
N LEU A 144 -8.38 -11.80 -13.39
CA LEU A 144 -8.51 -10.45 -12.87
C LEU A 144 -9.92 -9.89 -13.14
N ASP A 145 -10.53 -9.24 -12.16
CA ASP A 145 -11.86 -8.63 -12.33
C ASP A 145 -11.79 -7.31 -13.08
N LEU A 146 -11.71 -7.39 -14.42
CA LEU A 146 -11.74 -6.22 -15.29
C LEU A 146 -13.11 -5.55 -15.32
N ASP A 147 -14.20 -6.33 -15.20
CA ASP A 147 -15.58 -5.81 -15.19
C ASP A 147 -15.86 -4.98 -13.92
N GLY A 148 -15.39 -5.47 -12.76
CA GLY A 148 -15.54 -4.81 -11.47
C GLY A 148 -14.47 -3.75 -11.17
N ARG A 149 -13.44 -3.62 -12.02
CA ARG A 149 -12.31 -2.68 -11.85
C ARG A 149 -12.76 -1.29 -11.42
N GLN A 150 -13.63 -0.64 -12.18
CA GLN A 150 -14.03 0.74 -11.89
C GLN A 150 -14.75 0.87 -10.54
N ALA A 151 -15.61 -0.10 -10.19
CA ALA A 151 -16.32 -0.09 -8.92
C ALA A 151 -15.38 -0.31 -7.73
N ALA A 152 -14.42 -1.23 -7.86
CA ALA A 152 -13.39 -1.50 -6.86
C ALA A 152 -12.46 -0.28 -6.65
N LEU A 153 -11.98 0.33 -7.74
CA LEU A 153 -11.16 1.53 -7.70
C LEU A 153 -11.90 2.70 -7.05
N ASN A 154 -13.13 2.99 -7.48
CA ASN A 154 -13.93 4.08 -6.91
C ASN A 154 -14.13 3.91 -5.40
N LYS A 155 -14.35 2.68 -4.94
CA LYS A 155 -14.46 2.37 -3.50
C LYS A 155 -13.16 2.67 -2.76
N LYS A 156 -12.01 2.23 -3.30
CA LYS A 156 -10.70 2.48 -2.69
C LYS A 156 -10.32 3.95 -2.71
N TYR A 157 -10.50 4.62 -3.85
CA TYR A 157 -10.20 6.05 -3.99
C TYR A 157 -11.05 6.91 -3.06
N ALA A 158 -12.34 6.59 -2.90
CA ALA A 158 -13.20 7.27 -1.95
C ALA A 158 -12.69 7.11 -0.51
N ALA A 159 -12.30 5.89 -0.11
CA ALA A 159 -11.75 5.63 1.21
C ALA A 159 -10.42 6.37 1.45
N ILE A 160 -9.49 6.35 0.48
CA ILE A 160 -8.21 7.06 0.59
C ILE A 160 -8.43 8.57 0.67
N LYS A 161 -9.37 9.12 -0.11
CA LYS A 161 -9.70 10.55 -0.07
C LYS A 161 -10.29 10.97 1.28
N GLU A 162 -11.24 10.21 1.81
CA GLU A 162 -11.82 10.45 3.16
C GLU A 162 -10.74 10.36 4.25
N SER A 163 -9.89 9.33 4.18
CA SER A 163 -8.73 9.19 5.05
C SER A 163 -7.78 10.38 4.93
N GLY A 164 -7.53 10.89 3.72
CA GLY A 164 -6.73 12.08 3.46
C GLY A 164 -7.26 13.33 4.17
N GLU A 165 -8.57 13.57 4.09
CA GLU A 165 -9.21 14.68 4.83
C GLU A 165 -8.98 14.54 6.34
N LYS A 166 -9.05 13.31 6.88
CA LYS A 166 -8.77 13.02 8.28
C LYS A 166 -7.30 13.23 8.65
N LEU A 167 -6.34 12.87 7.78
CA LEU A 167 -4.92 13.14 8.00
C LEU A 167 -4.67 14.65 8.13
N HIS A 168 -5.24 15.46 7.23
CA HIS A 168 -5.17 16.92 7.32
C HIS A 168 -5.78 17.46 8.62
N GLN A 169 -6.94 16.93 9.04
CA GLN A 169 -7.58 17.33 10.30
C GLN A 169 -6.70 17.02 11.52
N LEU A 170 -6.12 15.81 11.59
CA LEU A 170 -5.24 15.41 12.69
C LEU A 170 -3.95 16.25 12.72
N THR A 171 -3.39 16.61 11.56
CA THR A 171 -2.24 17.54 11.50
C THR A 171 -2.61 18.91 12.05
N GLN A 172 -3.79 19.44 11.70
CA GLN A 172 -4.29 20.72 12.22
C GLN A 172 -4.62 20.66 13.72
N GLU A 173 -5.06 19.51 14.23
CA GLU A 173 -5.24 19.29 15.66
C GLU A 173 -3.90 19.32 16.38
N ASN A 174 -2.88 18.64 15.85
CA ASN A 174 -1.54 18.63 16.43
C ASN A 174 -0.93 20.03 16.49
N LYS A 175 -1.18 20.88 15.49
CA LYS A 175 -0.80 22.30 15.56
C LYS A 175 -1.33 22.98 16.82
N LYS A 176 -2.60 22.77 17.15
CA LYS A 176 -3.25 23.36 18.33
C LYS A 176 -2.70 22.76 19.62
N LEU A 177 -2.45 21.45 19.65
CA LEU A 177 -1.88 20.76 20.81
C LEU A 177 -0.47 21.25 21.14
N PHE A 178 0.35 21.51 20.11
CA PHE A 178 1.67 22.10 20.30
C PHE A 178 1.67 23.62 20.52
N GLY A 179 0.55 24.30 20.27
CA GLY A 179 0.50 25.76 20.27
C GLY A 179 1.38 26.39 19.18
N ALA A 180 1.60 25.67 18.07
CA ALA A 180 2.57 26.03 17.05
C ALA A 180 2.04 27.10 16.06
N ASP A 181 2.95 27.94 15.57
CA ASP A 181 2.67 28.90 14.51
C ASP A 181 3.09 28.34 13.15
N GLU A 182 2.20 28.45 12.16
CA GLU A 182 2.39 27.96 10.78
C GLU A 182 3.60 28.57 10.06
N SER A 183 4.03 29.76 10.48
CA SER A 183 5.17 30.46 9.90
C SER A 183 6.52 30.01 10.46
N THR A 184 6.53 29.18 11.50
CA THR A 184 7.76 28.72 12.15
C THR A 184 8.40 27.54 11.42
N TYR A 185 9.73 27.56 11.35
CA TYR A 185 10.49 26.46 10.76
C TYR A 185 10.33 25.14 11.53
N SER A 186 10.14 25.20 12.85
CA SER A 186 9.86 24.02 13.69
C SER A 186 8.54 23.35 13.30
N TRP A 187 7.48 24.13 13.04
CA TRP A 187 6.22 23.59 12.55
C TRP A 187 6.36 22.99 11.15
N MET A 188 7.00 23.71 10.22
CA MET A 188 7.23 23.21 8.86
C MET A 188 7.96 21.86 8.86
N ASN A 189 9.03 21.72 9.65
CA ASN A 189 9.75 20.44 9.76
C ASN A 189 8.89 19.31 10.34
N TYR A 190 8.02 19.61 11.31
CA TYR A 190 7.09 18.62 11.86
C TYR A 190 6.07 18.18 10.82
N VAL A 191 5.53 19.12 10.04
CA VAL A 191 4.59 18.82 8.94
C VAL A 191 5.28 18.00 7.86
N ASP A 192 6.52 18.33 7.49
CA ASP A 192 7.33 17.55 6.54
C ASP A 192 7.58 16.11 7.05
N TYR A 193 7.80 15.94 8.36
CA TYR A 193 7.88 14.61 8.97
C TYR A 193 6.59 13.79 8.83
N ILE A 194 5.42 14.40 8.98
CA ILE A 194 4.13 13.72 8.75
C ILE A 194 3.94 13.41 7.27
N ASP A 195 4.29 14.36 6.43
CA ASP A 195 4.20 14.26 4.98
C ASP A 195 5.06 13.11 4.40
N ASP A 196 6.27 12.92 4.92
CA ASP A 196 7.12 11.76 4.60
C ASP A 196 6.44 10.42 4.93
N LYS A 197 5.64 10.37 6.00
CA LYS A 197 4.87 9.16 6.35
C LYS A 197 3.73 8.92 5.38
N VAL A 198 3.09 9.98 4.88
CA VAL A 198 2.05 9.88 3.85
C VAL A 198 2.62 9.37 2.53
N LEU A 199 3.81 9.86 2.14
CA LEU A 199 4.53 9.34 0.98
C LEU A 199 4.86 7.84 1.13
N ASP A 200 5.34 7.40 2.30
CA ASP A 200 5.56 5.97 2.59
C ASP A 200 4.26 5.14 2.50
N GLY A 201 3.14 5.69 2.99
CA GLY A 201 1.82 5.11 2.86
C GLY A 201 1.44 4.86 1.40
N PHE A 202 1.61 5.86 0.52
CA PHE A 202 1.36 5.69 -0.91
C PHE A 202 2.31 4.70 -1.57
N TYR A 203 3.61 4.77 -1.24
CA TYR A 203 4.59 3.79 -1.72
C TYR A 203 4.14 2.36 -1.41
N LYS A 204 3.64 2.08 -0.19
CA LYS A 204 3.15 0.75 0.18
C LYS A 204 1.96 0.30 -0.67
N VAL A 205 1.01 1.17 -0.96
CA VAL A 205 -0.15 0.86 -1.83
C VAL A 205 0.29 0.48 -3.24
N VAL A 206 1.18 1.28 -3.83
CA VAL A 206 1.73 1.04 -5.17
C VAL A 206 2.53 -0.26 -5.18
N ASN A 207 3.43 -0.43 -4.23
CA ASN A 207 4.29 -1.59 -4.08
C ASN A 207 3.49 -2.91 -3.94
N VAL A 208 2.48 -2.95 -3.06
CA VAL A 208 1.62 -4.14 -2.89
C VAL A 208 0.88 -4.49 -4.18
N SER A 209 0.41 -3.47 -4.90
CA SER A 209 -0.36 -3.66 -6.13
C SER A 209 0.52 -4.12 -7.31
N LEU A 210 1.70 -3.54 -7.48
CA LEU A 210 2.66 -3.99 -8.49
C LEU A 210 3.19 -5.39 -8.18
N LYS A 211 3.47 -5.70 -6.91
CA LYS A 211 3.85 -7.05 -6.48
C LYS A 211 2.75 -8.06 -6.74
N PHE A 212 1.49 -7.69 -6.55
CA PHE A 212 0.36 -8.55 -6.88
C PHE A 212 0.36 -8.90 -8.37
N LEU A 213 0.49 -7.91 -9.26
CA LEU A 213 0.58 -8.16 -10.71
C LEU A 213 1.78 -9.05 -11.04
N ALA A 214 2.99 -8.64 -10.66
CA ALA A 214 4.23 -9.36 -10.96
C ALA A 214 4.24 -10.80 -10.44
N SER A 215 3.68 -11.06 -9.25
CA SER A 215 3.67 -12.39 -8.65
C SER A 215 2.63 -13.31 -9.29
N ASN A 216 1.54 -12.77 -9.83
CA ASN A 216 0.48 -13.53 -10.49
C ASN A 216 0.74 -13.76 -11.99
N MET A 217 1.79 -13.16 -12.56
CA MET A 217 2.19 -13.32 -13.97
C MET A 217 3.46 -14.15 -14.18
N LEU A 218 4.02 -14.73 -13.11
CA LEU A 218 5.18 -15.63 -13.23
C LEU A 218 4.81 -16.92 -13.96
N ALA A 219 5.69 -17.36 -14.88
CA ALA A 219 5.58 -18.63 -15.59
C ALA A 219 5.87 -19.85 -14.68
N LYS A 220 5.01 -20.10 -13.69
CA LYS A 220 5.05 -21.28 -12.81
C LYS A 220 3.73 -22.02 -12.88
N SER A 221 3.78 -23.34 -13.00
CA SER A 221 2.61 -24.23 -13.11
C SER A 221 1.66 -24.21 -11.90
N SER A 222 2.05 -23.60 -10.78
CA SER A 222 1.22 -23.43 -9.59
C SER A 222 0.44 -22.11 -9.55
N ILE A 223 0.63 -21.23 -10.54
CA ILE A 223 0.02 -19.90 -10.59
C ILE A 223 -1.06 -19.90 -11.66
N ASN A 224 -2.29 -19.56 -11.27
CA ASN A 224 -3.39 -19.47 -12.22
C ASN A 224 -3.28 -18.20 -13.07
N PRO A 225 -3.64 -18.26 -14.37
CA PRO A 225 -3.58 -17.10 -15.26
C PRO A 225 -4.31 -15.89 -14.69
N LEU A 226 -3.73 -14.70 -14.89
CA LEU A 226 -4.33 -13.44 -14.46
C LEU A 226 -5.18 -12.80 -15.57
N PHE A 227 -4.80 -13.03 -16.82
CA PHE A 227 -5.42 -12.46 -18.01
C PHE A 227 -5.77 -13.56 -19.01
N GLU A 228 -6.73 -13.26 -19.89
CA GLU A 228 -7.09 -14.07 -21.04
C GLU A 228 -6.99 -13.21 -22.30
N VAL A 229 -6.49 -13.81 -23.37
CA VAL A 229 -6.49 -13.24 -24.71
C VAL A 229 -7.11 -14.27 -25.63
N ARG A 230 -8.13 -13.86 -26.41
CA ARG A 230 -8.79 -14.73 -27.38
C ARG A 230 -8.08 -14.63 -28.73
N PHE A 231 -7.85 -15.77 -29.36
CA PHE A 231 -7.34 -15.85 -30.72
C PHE A 231 -8.47 -16.33 -31.63
N GLU A 232 -8.98 -15.43 -32.46
CA GLU A 232 -10.19 -15.64 -33.26
C GLU A 232 -9.87 -15.56 -34.76
N LEU A 233 -10.62 -16.32 -35.55
CA LEU A 233 -10.58 -16.29 -37.02
C LEU A 233 -11.80 -15.50 -37.49
N GLU A 234 -11.58 -14.36 -38.14
CA GLU A 234 -12.61 -13.43 -38.60
C GLU A 234 -12.30 -13.01 -40.04
N ASP A 235 -13.30 -13.13 -40.92
CA ASP A 235 -13.21 -12.76 -42.34
C ASP A 235 -11.97 -13.30 -43.10
N GLY A 236 -11.52 -14.52 -42.75
CA GLY A 236 -10.37 -15.18 -43.39
C GLY A 236 -9.00 -14.77 -42.85
N ASP A 237 -8.95 -13.98 -41.77
CA ASP A 237 -7.71 -13.61 -41.08
C ASP A 237 -7.80 -13.91 -39.57
N THR A 238 -6.65 -13.97 -38.91
CA THR A 238 -6.57 -14.26 -37.47
C THR A 238 -6.20 -13.03 -36.65
N SER A 239 -6.95 -12.81 -35.58
CA SER A 239 -6.82 -11.64 -34.71
C SER A 239 -6.80 -12.03 -33.23
N PHE A 240 -6.09 -11.24 -32.43
CA PHE A 240 -6.08 -11.37 -30.98
C PHE A 240 -7.00 -10.31 -30.36
N TYR A 241 -7.76 -10.72 -29.34
CA TYR A 241 -8.64 -9.84 -28.58
C TYR A 241 -8.38 -9.99 -27.07
N PRO A 242 -7.82 -8.95 -26.42
CA PRO A 242 -7.34 -7.68 -26.97
C PRO A 242 -6.12 -7.84 -27.91
N SER A 243 -5.84 -6.83 -28.73
CA SER A 243 -4.72 -6.85 -29.69
C SER A 243 -3.38 -7.00 -28.97
N LEU A 244 -2.50 -7.84 -29.51
CA LEU A 244 -1.12 -8.02 -29.03
C LEU A 244 -0.11 -7.16 -29.81
N VAL A 245 -0.55 -6.31 -30.72
CA VAL A 245 0.33 -5.44 -31.49
C VAL A 245 0.66 -4.20 -30.66
N TYR A 246 1.96 -3.90 -30.55
CA TYR A 246 2.43 -2.74 -29.79
C TYR A 246 2.01 -1.42 -30.45
N GLY A 247 1.58 -0.44 -29.65
CA GLY A 247 1.19 0.89 -30.12
C GLY A 247 -0.21 0.99 -30.72
N ILE A 248 -1.02 -0.08 -30.65
CA ILE A 248 -2.45 -0.03 -30.97
C ILE A 248 -3.21 0.33 -29.70
N SER A 249 -4.01 1.41 -29.80
CA SER A 249 -4.97 1.82 -28.75
C SER A 249 -5.86 0.66 -28.33
N ASP A 250 -6.12 0.54 -27.03
CA ASP A 250 -6.94 -0.53 -26.44
C ASP A 250 -6.35 -1.95 -26.66
N GLY A 251 -5.05 -2.02 -26.92
CA GLY A 251 -4.29 -3.28 -26.93
C GLY A 251 -4.07 -3.86 -25.54
N PHE A 252 -3.55 -5.08 -25.48
CA PHE A 252 -3.24 -5.75 -24.21
C PHE A 252 -2.18 -5.00 -23.39
N TYR A 253 -1.19 -4.41 -24.06
CA TYR A 253 -0.17 -3.61 -23.40
C TYR A 253 -0.79 -2.36 -22.75
N ASP A 254 -1.59 -1.59 -23.49
CA ASP A 254 -2.30 -0.41 -23.00
C ASP A 254 -3.24 -0.74 -21.84
N LEU A 255 -3.90 -1.90 -21.88
CA LEU A 255 -4.71 -2.39 -20.76
C LEU A 255 -3.87 -2.51 -19.48
N VAL A 256 -2.70 -3.14 -19.55
CA VAL A 256 -1.84 -3.31 -18.36
C VAL A 256 -1.21 -1.99 -17.93
N GLU A 257 -0.78 -1.14 -18.86
CA GLU A 257 -0.32 0.21 -18.52
C GLU A 257 -1.40 1.02 -17.82
N SER A 258 -2.65 0.94 -18.28
CA SER A 258 -3.77 1.62 -17.61
C SER A 258 -4.00 1.09 -16.19
N LEU A 259 -3.83 -0.22 -15.94
CA LEU A 259 -3.92 -0.79 -14.60
C LEU A 259 -2.81 -0.24 -13.69
N ILE A 260 -1.59 -0.12 -14.21
CA ILE A 260 -0.48 0.49 -13.47
C ILE A 260 -0.79 1.97 -13.20
N HIS A 261 -1.29 2.70 -14.19
CA HIS A 261 -1.65 4.11 -14.04
C HIS A 261 -2.70 4.33 -12.93
N ASP A 262 -3.76 3.52 -12.90
CA ASP A 262 -4.77 3.56 -11.83
C ASP A 262 -4.16 3.32 -10.44
N VAL A 263 -3.13 2.48 -10.34
CA VAL A 263 -2.44 2.24 -9.07
C VAL A 263 -1.72 3.51 -8.60
N TYR A 264 -1.06 4.24 -9.51
CA TYR A 264 -0.34 5.48 -9.16
C TYR A 264 -1.27 6.66 -8.89
N GLN A 265 -2.46 6.67 -9.50
CA GLN A 265 -3.46 7.72 -9.29
C GLN A 265 -3.86 7.92 -7.81
N VAL A 266 -3.63 6.93 -6.94
CA VAL A 266 -3.85 7.06 -5.49
C VAL A 266 -3.11 8.25 -4.89
N ALA A 267 -1.94 8.57 -5.42
CA ALA A 267 -1.06 9.64 -4.92
C ALA A 267 -1.61 11.05 -5.20
N GLU A 268 -2.56 11.18 -6.13
CA GLU A 268 -3.24 12.44 -6.44
C GLU A 268 -4.46 12.71 -5.55
N LEU A 269 -4.92 11.71 -4.78
CA LEU A 269 -6.19 11.77 -4.05
C LEU A 269 -6.10 12.58 -2.76
N VAL A 270 -4.90 12.68 -2.18
CA VAL A 270 -4.65 13.42 -0.94
C VAL A 270 -3.78 14.62 -1.27
N PRO A 271 -4.25 15.86 -1.03
CA PRO A 271 -3.42 17.04 -1.19
C PRO A 271 -2.16 16.93 -0.32
N ARG A 272 -1.02 17.38 -0.84
CA ARG A 272 0.25 17.40 -0.10
C ARG A 272 0.06 18.03 1.28
N ILE A 273 0.59 17.37 2.32
CA ILE A 273 0.56 17.88 3.70
C ILE A 273 1.69 18.90 3.91
N SER A 274 2.86 18.63 3.34
CA SER A 274 4.01 19.54 3.40
C SER A 274 3.67 20.95 2.92
N MET A 275 4.21 21.94 3.63
CA MET A 275 4.12 23.35 3.27
C MET A 275 5.35 23.82 2.49
N THR A 276 6.45 23.07 2.52
CA THR A 276 7.75 23.41 1.94
C THR A 276 7.94 22.72 0.59
N ASN A 277 7.48 21.47 0.48
CA ASN A 277 7.55 20.67 -0.73
C ASN A 277 6.34 20.96 -1.63
N LYS A 278 6.62 21.35 -2.87
CA LYS A 278 5.60 21.63 -3.90
C LYS A 278 5.45 20.50 -4.92
N THR A 279 6.29 19.48 -4.82
CA THR A 279 6.23 18.31 -5.67
C THR A 279 5.07 17.44 -5.22
N CYS A 280 4.23 17.04 -6.17
CA CYS A 280 3.12 16.13 -5.93
C CYS A 280 3.67 14.72 -5.60
N TYR A 281 2.90 13.94 -4.84
CA TYR A 281 3.36 12.61 -4.41
C TYR A 281 3.60 11.65 -5.59
N ASP A 282 2.82 11.76 -6.67
CA ASP A 282 2.95 10.94 -7.89
C ASP A 282 4.34 11.09 -8.53
N VAL A 283 4.85 12.32 -8.65
CA VAL A 283 6.17 12.59 -9.23
C VAL A 283 7.28 11.96 -8.39
N GLU A 284 7.20 12.08 -7.06
CA GLU A 284 8.19 11.47 -6.17
C GLU A 284 8.16 9.94 -6.22
N LEU A 285 6.96 9.34 -6.31
CA LEU A 285 6.81 7.89 -6.45
C LEU A 285 7.36 7.38 -7.79
N ASP A 286 7.17 8.13 -8.88
CA ASP A 286 7.72 7.79 -10.19
C ASP A 286 9.27 7.83 -10.21
N GLU A 287 9.89 8.73 -9.43
CA GLU A 287 11.34 8.82 -9.29
C GLU A 287 11.95 7.72 -8.42
N MET A 288 11.14 6.97 -7.66
CA MET A 288 11.63 5.86 -6.83
C MET A 288 12.07 4.68 -7.70
N SER A 289 13.36 4.37 -7.66
CA SER A 289 13.96 3.29 -8.46
C SER A 289 13.29 1.94 -8.22
N GLU A 290 12.94 1.61 -6.97
CA GLU A 290 12.28 0.34 -6.64
C GLU A 290 10.91 0.18 -7.31
N LEU A 291 10.11 1.26 -7.36
CA LEU A 291 8.81 1.24 -8.02
C LEU A 291 8.97 1.19 -9.54
N SER A 292 9.92 1.95 -10.08
CA SER A 292 10.30 1.90 -11.50
C SER A 292 10.72 0.49 -11.95
N ASP A 293 11.59 -0.17 -11.18
CA ASP A 293 12.06 -1.54 -11.46
C ASP A 293 10.89 -2.54 -11.43
N MET A 294 9.95 -2.39 -10.48
CA MET A 294 8.76 -3.23 -10.40
C MET A 294 7.80 -3.01 -11.57
N ARG A 295 7.59 -1.75 -11.97
CA ARG A 295 6.81 -1.41 -13.16
C ARG A 295 7.42 -2.03 -14.41
N GLU A 296 8.73 -1.89 -14.59
CA GLU A 296 9.44 -2.47 -15.73
C GLU A 296 9.34 -4.00 -15.74
N ASN A 297 9.48 -4.66 -14.59
CA ASN A 297 9.32 -6.10 -14.46
C ASN A 297 7.92 -6.56 -14.90
N VAL A 298 6.86 -5.87 -14.47
CA VAL A 298 5.49 -6.16 -14.89
C VAL A 298 5.34 -6.04 -16.41
N LEU A 299 5.81 -4.94 -17.00
CA LEU A 299 5.69 -4.69 -18.43
C LEU A 299 6.53 -5.68 -19.26
N ASN A 300 7.73 -6.04 -18.80
CA ASN A 300 8.59 -7.01 -19.46
C ASN A 300 7.95 -8.42 -19.49
N GLN A 301 7.25 -8.82 -18.42
CA GLN A 301 6.50 -10.08 -18.41
C GLN A 301 5.36 -10.07 -19.44
N VAL A 302 4.64 -8.95 -19.55
CA VAL A 302 3.58 -8.76 -20.54
C VAL A 302 4.13 -8.83 -21.97
N VAL A 303 5.21 -8.11 -22.26
CA VAL A 303 5.86 -8.13 -23.58
C VAL A 303 6.38 -9.52 -23.93
N GLY A 304 6.96 -10.24 -22.96
CA GLY A 304 7.37 -11.64 -23.14
C GLY A 304 6.20 -12.55 -23.54
N ALA A 305 5.10 -12.48 -22.79
CA ALA A 305 3.90 -13.28 -23.07
C ALA A 305 3.25 -12.91 -24.42
N MET A 306 3.21 -11.64 -24.78
CA MET A 306 2.73 -11.18 -26.09
C MET A 306 3.53 -11.79 -27.24
N LYS A 307 4.87 -11.79 -27.10
CA LYS A 307 5.77 -12.37 -28.09
C LYS A 307 5.58 -13.88 -28.22
N GLU A 308 5.50 -14.61 -27.10
CA GLU A 308 5.25 -16.05 -27.10
C GLU A 308 3.91 -16.41 -27.77
N ALA A 309 2.86 -15.62 -27.53
CA ALA A 309 1.56 -15.81 -28.17
C ALA A 309 1.60 -15.57 -29.69
N GLN A 310 2.35 -14.56 -30.14
CA GLN A 310 2.56 -14.29 -31.57
C GLN A 310 3.38 -15.39 -32.25
N GLU A 311 4.43 -15.89 -31.60
CA GLU A 311 5.21 -17.03 -32.09
C GLU A 311 4.34 -18.29 -32.18
N TYR A 312 3.42 -18.49 -31.24
CA TYR A 312 2.45 -19.59 -31.29
C TYR A 312 1.46 -19.45 -32.45
N ARG A 313 1.00 -18.23 -32.76
CA ARG A 313 0.20 -17.94 -33.96
C ARG A 313 0.94 -18.40 -35.22
N ASP A 314 2.21 -18.06 -35.37
CA ASP A 314 2.99 -18.42 -36.57
C ASP A 314 3.07 -19.94 -36.79
N VAL A 315 3.08 -20.73 -35.71
CA VAL A 315 3.00 -22.20 -35.79
C VAL A 315 1.67 -22.66 -36.36
N LEU A 316 0.56 -21.96 -36.10
CA LEU A 316 -0.77 -22.28 -36.63
C LEU A 316 -0.91 -21.90 -38.10
N TYR A 317 -0.16 -20.91 -38.60
CA TYR A 317 -0.23 -20.46 -39.99
C TYR A 317 0.17 -21.52 -41.02
N LYS A 318 0.82 -22.62 -40.61
CA LYS A 318 0.99 -23.81 -41.46
C LYS A 318 -0.35 -24.42 -41.92
N TYR A 319 -1.44 -24.11 -41.23
CA TYR A 319 -2.79 -24.54 -41.54
C TYR A 319 -3.61 -23.45 -42.25
N ALA A 320 -2.99 -22.33 -42.64
CA ALA A 320 -3.73 -21.17 -43.16
C ALA A 320 -4.57 -21.45 -44.40
N TYR A 321 -4.16 -22.42 -45.22
CA TYR A 321 -4.93 -22.90 -46.36
C TYR A 321 -6.37 -23.30 -45.99
N LEU A 322 -6.64 -23.72 -44.75
CA LEU A 322 -7.99 -24.09 -44.29
C LEU A 322 -8.98 -22.91 -44.22
N TRP A 323 -8.47 -21.69 -44.06
CA TRP A 323 -9.29 -20.49 -43.91
C TRP A 323 -8.98 -19.39 -44.92
N GLN A 324 -7.86 -19.48 -45.65
CA GLN A 324 -7.50 -18.55 -46.71
C GLN A 324 -7.89 -19.03 -48.11
N ASP A 325 -7.91 -20.34 -48.35
CA ASP A 325 -8.22 -20.87 -49.69
C ASP A 325 -9.72 -20.85 -49.95
N ASP A 326 -10.10 -20.55 -51.20
CA ASP A 326 -11.48 -20.66 -51.64
C ASP A 326 -11.86 -22.15 -51.74
N ARG A 327 -12.91 -22.52 -51.00
CA ARG A 327 -13.36 -23.91 -50.89
C ARG A 327 -13.92 -24.46 -52.19
N ASP A 328 -14.56 -23.60 -52.99
CA ASP A 328 -15.16 -23.99 -54.25
C ASP A 328 -14.05 -24.21 -55.30
N ASP A 329 -13.05 -23.33 -55.35
CA ASP A 329 -11.88 -23.50 -56.22
C ASP A 329 -11.06 -24.73 -55.83
N PHE A 330 -10.83 -24.94 -54.53
CA PHE A 330 -10.16 -26.14 -54.03
C PHE A 330 -10.90 -27.41 -54.45
N MET A 331 -12.23 -27.43 -54.25
CA MET A 331 -13.06 -28.59 -54.59
C MET A 331 -13.09 -28.84 -56.10
N GLU A 332 -13.20 -27.79 -56.92
CA GLU A 332 -13.17 -27.90 -58.38
C GLU A 332 -11.83 -28.48 -58.86
N GLN A 333 -10.71 -27.97 -58.35
CA GLN A 333 -9.38 -28.48 -58.69
C GLN A 333 -9.20 -29.93 -58.23
N PHE A 334 -9.61 -30.25 -57.00
CA PHE A 334 -9.52 -31.60 -56.47
C PHE A 334 -10.37 -32.58 -57.31
N LEU A 335 -11.59 -32.21 -57.70
CA LEU A 335 -12.47 -33.04 -58.53
C LEU A 335 -11.97 -33.23 -59.97
N LEU A 336 -11.20 -32.26 -60.50
CA LEU A 336 -10.64 -32.34 -61.85
C LEU A 336 -9.31 -33.08 -61.93
N TYR A 337 -8.46 -32.97 -60.91
CA TYR A 337 -7.05 -33.41 -60.97
C TYR A 337 -6.66 -34.40 -59.86
N GLY A 338 -7.56 -34.67 -58.91
CA GLY A 338 -7.32 -35.56 -57.78
C GLY A 338 -6.41 -34.99 -56.69
N LYS A 339 -5.99 -33.73 -56.86
CA LYS A 339 -5.14 -32.94 -55.97
C LYS A 339 -5.28 -31.46 -56.31
N VAL A 340 -4.87 -30.58 -55.39
CA VAL A 340 -4.62 -29.17 -55.70
C VAL A 340 -3.36 -29.08 -56.56
N LEU A 341 -3.43 -28.34 -57.67
CA LEU A 341 -2.29 -28.15 -58.56
C LEU A 341 -1.33 -27.12 -57.97
N SER A 342 -0.03 -27.42 -57.95
CA SER A 342 0.95 -26.43 -57.50
C SER A 342 1.18 -25.36 -58.59
N PRO A 343 1.59 -24.13 -58.22
CA PRO A 343 1.94 -23.10 -59.21
C PRO A 343 3.00 -23.58 -60.22
N GLU A 344 3.94 -24.39 -59.76
CA GLU A 344 5.00 -24.98 -60.59
C GLU A 344 4.45 -25.98 -61.62
N GLU A 345 3.41 -26.74 -61.27
CA GLU A 345 2.73 -27.66 -62.20
C GLU A 345 1.94 -26.89 -63.26
N ILE A 346 1.28 -25.81 -62.85
CA ILE A 346 0.56 -24.93 -63.76
C ILE A 346 1.55 -24.25 -64.74
N GLU A 347 2.69 -23.75 -64.23
CA GLU A 347 3.73 -23.13 -65.05
C GLU A 347 4.45 -24.12 -65.97
N ALA A 348 4.70 -25.36 -65.51
CA ALA A 348 5.36 -26.40 -66.30
C ALA A 348 4.53 -26.82 -67.53
N HIS A 349 3.21 -26.67 -67.47
CA HIS A 349 2.31 -26.98 -68.57
C HIS A 349 2.05 -25.79 -69.51
N GLY A 350 2.45 -24.56 -69.14
CA GLY A 350 2.49 -23.41 -70.05
C GLY A 350 1.13 -23.11 -70.71
N GLU A 351 1.05 -23.19 -72.04
CA GLU A 351 -0.19 -23.01 -72.81
C GLU A 351 -1.04 -24.30 -72.92
N ASP A 352 -0.49 -25.45 -72.56
CA ASP A 352 -1.22 -26.73 -72.58
C ASP A 352 -2.01 -26.91 -71.27
N SER A 353 -3.27 -27.35 -71.38
CA SER A 353 -4.08 -27.63 -70.19
C SER A 353 -3.54 -28.86 -69.43
N VAL A 354 -3.39 -28.76 -68.11
CA VAL A 354 -3.02 -29.88 -67.24
C VAL A 354 -3.97 -31.07 -67.50
N PRO A 355 -3.46 -32.30 -67.69
CA PRO A 355 -4.32 -33.46 -67.92
C PRO A 355 -5.26 -33.71 -66.74
N LYS A 356 -6.56 -33.78 -67.01
CA LYS A 356 -7.58 -34.10 -66.00
C LYS A 356 -7.39 -35.54 -65.51
N ASN A 357 -7.34 -35.71 -64.19
CA ASN A 357 -7.24 -37.00 -63.53
C ASN A 357 -8.16 -37.00 -62.30
N PRO A 358 -9.45 -37.30 -62.46
CA PRO A 358 -10.41 -37.21 -61.37
C PRO A 358 -10.02 -38.08 -60.15
N PRO A 359 -10.32 -37.64 -58.92
CA PRO A 359 -9.91 -38.32 -57.69
C PRO A 359 -10.57 -39.69 -57.55
N THR A 360 -9.83 -40.62 -56.97
CA THR A 360 -10.34 -41.90 -56.50
C THR A 360 -10.82 -41.81 -55.05
N LEU A 361 -11.60 -42.80 -54.60
CA LEU A 361 -12.01 -42.91 -53.18
C LEU A 361 -10.82 -42.96 -52.22
N LYS A 362 -9.66 -43.43 -52.68
CA LYS A 362 -8.43 -43.45 -51.90
C LYS A 362 -7.89 -42.03 -51.69
N ASP A 363 -7.94 -41.19 -52.73
CA ASP A 363 -7.46 -39.81 -52.70
C ASP A 363 -8.33 -38.94 -51.77
N PHE A 364 -9.66 -39.11 -51.81
CA PHE A 364 -10.56 -38.49 -50.83
C PHE A 364 -10.23 -38.90 -49.38
N LYS A 365 -9.94 -40.18 -49.17
CA LYS A 365 -9.61 -40.68 -47.82
C LYS A 365 -8.27 -40.12 -47.33
N GLU A 366 -7.27 -40.02 -48.20
CA GLU A 366 -5.97 -39.44 -47.87
C GLU A 366 -6.09 -37.95 -47.53
N GLU A 367 -6.88 -37.17 -48.30
CA GLU A 367 -7.09 -35.75 -48.02
C GLU A 367 -7.85 -35.54 -46.71
N VAL A 368 -8.91 -36.32 -46.43
CA VAL A 368 -9.64 -36.21 -45.15
C VAL A 368 -8.76 -36.65 -43.96
N GLN A 369 -7.89 -37.64 -44.13
CA GLN A 369 -6.95 -38.06 -43.08
C GLN A 369 -5.88 -36.99 -42.77
N LYS A 370 -5.50 -36.19 -43.76
CA LYS A 370 -4.57 -35.06 -43.61
C LYS A 370 -5.20 -33.93 -42.78
N GLU A 371 -6.49 -33.68 -42.98
CA GLU A 371 -7.23 -32.64 -42.24
C GLU A 371 -7.68 -33.10 -40.84
N VAL A 372 -7.94 -34.40 -40.65
CA VAL A 372 -8.42 -34.95 -39.37
C VAL A 372 -7.59 -36.17 -38.95
N PRO A 373 -6.31 -35.98 -38.54
CA PRO A 373 -5.45 -37.08 -38.14
C PRO A 373 -6.00 -37.78 -36.89
N GLY A 374 -6.49 -39.02 -37.07
CA GLY A 374 -6.91 -39.91 -35.99
C GLY A 374 -8.43 -40.13 -35.80
N CYS A 375 -9.30 -39.50 -36.58
CA CYS A 375 -10.77 -39.68 -36.40
C CYS A 375 -11.43 -40.71 -37.35
N ILE A 376 -10.74 -41.19 -38.39
CA ILE A 376 -11.34 -42.14 -39.35
C ILE A 376 -10.61 -43.49 -39.27
N PRO A 377 -11.23 -44.53 -38.67
CA PRO A 377 -10.72 -45.89 -38.75
C PRO A 377 -10.51 -46.29 -40.21
N ASN A 378 -9.43 -47.02 -40.48
CA ASN A 378 -8.98 -47.38 -41.83
C ASN A 378 -9.99 -48.15 -42.71
N ASP A 379 -11.20 -48.47 -42.23
CA ASP A 379 -12.19 -49.28 -42.95
C ASP A 379 -13.59 -48.64 -43.09
N THR A 380 -13.71 -47.30 -43.08
CA THR A 380 -15.02 -46.65 -43.29
C THR A 380 -15.07 -45.94 -44.64
N LEU A 381 -15.62 -46.62 -45.64
CA LEU A 381 -16.09 -46.02 -46.90
C LEU A 381 -17.48 -45.42 -46.64
N PHE A 382 -17.60 -44.10 -46.69
CA PHE A 382 -18.90 -43.46 -46.88
C PHE A 382 -19.06 -43.16 -48.38
N LEU A 383 -20.15 -43.70 -48.94
CA LEU A 383 -20.67 -43.40 -50.27
C LEU A 383 -21.19 -41.97 -50.35
#